data_AF-A0A200PPM7-F1
#
_entry.id   AF-A0A200PPM7-F1
#
_cell.length_a   1.000
_cell.length_b   1.000
_cell.length_c   1.000
_cell.angle_alpha   90.00
_cell.angle_beta   90.00
_cell.angle_gamma   90.00
#
_symmetry.space_group_name_H-M   'P 1'
#
loop_
_entity.id
_entity.type
_entity.pdbx_description
1 polymer ?
#
loop_
_entity_poly.entity_id
_entity_poly.type
_entity_poly.pdbx_seq_one_letter_code
_entity_poly.pdbx_strand_id
1 'polypeptide(L)'
;MNRTLERYQRCCYTPQDSTAADRETQSWYQEVSKLKAKYESLQRSQRHLLGEDLGPLSVKELQNLEKQLEGALAQARQRKTQIMMEQMEELRRKERHLGDINKQLKNKLEAEGQGSFRAIQASWESTALVASNNFSVHPSQSNSMDCEPTLQIGYHQYVQQEGTTVPRSVGGGGGGGGESNFIQGWVL
;
A
#
# COMPACT_ATOMS: atom_id res chain seq x y z
N MET A 1 -36.95 16.94 65.07
CA MET A 1 -37.18 17.96 64.01
C MET A 1 -35.87 18.59 63.53
N ASN A 2 -34.95 18.98 64.41
CA ASN A 2 -33.69 19.65 64.04
C ASN A 2 -32.76 18.82 63.13
N ARG A 3 -32.67 17.50 63.31
CA ARG A 3 -31.85 16.63 62.45
C ARG A 3 -32.33 16.59 60.99
N THR A 4 -33.62 16.71 60.76
CA THR A 4 -34.20 16.75 59.41
C THR A 4 -33.93 18.11 58.77
N LEU A 5 -34.03 19.19 59.55
CA LEU A 5 -33.70 20.54 59.11
C LEU A 5 -32.21 20.68 58.76
N GLU A 6 -31.30 20.15 59.59
CA GLU A 6 -29.86 20.14 59.31
C GLU A 6 -29.50 19.32 58.06
N ARG A 7 -30.18 18.19 57.83
CA ARG A 7 -30.02 17.42 56.59
C ARG A 7 -30.46 18.20 55.37
N TYR A 8 -31.62 18.85 55.45
CA TYR A 8 -32.15 19.67 54.36
C TYR A 8 -31.24 20.87 54.10
N GLN A 9 -30.73 21.51 55.15
CA GLN A 9 -29.80 22.63 55.05
C GLN A 9 -28.47 22.20 54.43
N ARG A 10 -27.91 21.03 54.78
CA ARG A 10 -26.74 20.48 54.08
C ARG A 10 -27.07 20.22 52.61
N CYS A 11 -28.10 19.45 52.27
CA CYS A 11 -28.40 19.11 50.88
C CYS A 11 -28.74 20.33 49.98
N CYS A 12 -29.36 21.37 50.53
CA CYS A 12 -29.76 22.56 49.76
C CYS A 12 -28.72 23.69 49.77
N TYR A 13 -27.83 23.77 50.76
CA TYR A 13 -26.85 24.86 50.90
C TYR A 13 -25.38 24.44 50.82
N THR A 14 -25.04 23.14 50.74
CA THR A 14 -23.70 22.75 50.29
C THR A 14 -23.70 22.55 48.77
N PRO A 15 -23.18 23.49 47.97
CA PRO A 15 -23.01 23.31 46.52
C PRO A 15 -21.86 22.34 46.18
N GLN A 16 -21.49 21.46 47.12
CA GLN A 16 -20.21 20.76 47.09
C GLN A 16 -20.14 19.69 45.99
N ASP A 17 -21.25 19.00 45.70
CA ASP A 17 -21.30 17.99 44.62
C ASP A 17 -21.62 18.62 43.24
N SER A 18 -22.46 19.67 43.18
CA SER A 18 -22.74 20.37 41.91
C SER A 18 -21.50 21.09 41.39
N THR A 19 -20.73 21.73 42.27
CA THR A 19 -19.51 22.45 41.87
C THR A 19 -18.37 21.53 41.46
N ALA A 20 -18.30 20.31 42.00
CA ALA A 20 -17.34 19.30 41.57
C ALA A 20 -17.66 18.78 40.16
N ALA A 21 -18.92 18.40 39.90
CA ALA A 21 -19.38 18.00 38.57
C ALA A 21 -19.25 19.13 37.53
N ASP A 22 -19.53 20.38 37.92
CA ASP A 22 -19.34 21.55 37.05
C ASP A 22 -17.85 21.82 36.77
N ARG A 23 -16.96 21.64 37.76
CA ARG A 23 -15.50 21.73 37.58
C ARG A 23 -14.95 20.65 36.68
N GLU A 24 -15.42 19.41 36.83
CA GLU A 24 -15.06 18.29 35.96
C GLU A 24 -15.54 18.53 34.53
N THR A 25 -16.77 19.00 34.38
CA THR A 25 -17.36 19.38 33.10
C THR A 25 -16.57 20.50 32.43
N GLN A 26 -16.22 21.56 33.17
CA GLN A 26 -15.35 22.65 32.67
C GLN A 26 -13.95 22.15 32.30
N SER A 27 -13.36 21.27 33.11
CA SER A 27 -12.08 20.62 32.80
C SER A 27 -12.17 19.85 31.48
N TRP A 28 -13.25 19.10 31.28
CA TRP A 28 -13.47 18.34 30.05
C TRP A 28 -13.64 19.25 28.83
N TYR A 29 -14.38 20.35 28.95
CA TYR A 29 -14.46 21.36 27.90
C TYR A 29 -13.10 21.98 27.56
N GLN A 30 -12.26 22.25 28.58
CA GLN A 30 -10.90 22.74 28.34
C GLN A 30 -10.04 21.71 27.61
N GLU A 31 -10.10 20.44 28.00
CA GLU A 31 -9.35 19.38 27.33
C GLU A 31 -9.80 19.14 25.89
N VAL A 32 -11.11 19.16 25.64
CA VAL A 32 -11.66 19.12 24.26
C VAL A 32 -11.17 20.31 23.44
N SER A 33 -11.16 21.51 24.04
CA SER A 33 -10.67 22.72 23.36
C SER A 33 -9.18 22.63 23.02
N LYS A 34 -8.36 22.14 23.96
CA LYS A 34 -6.92 21.89 23.74
C LYS A 34 -6.70 20.84 22.66
N LEU A 35 -7.46 19.75 22.68
CA LEU A 35 -7.37 18.69 21.68
C LEU A 35 -7.75 19.20 20.29
N LYS A 36 -8.82 19.98 20.19
CA LYS A 36 -9.26 20.61 18.94
C LYS A 36 -8.18 21.54 18.38
N ALA A 37 -7.57 22.38 19.21
CA ALA A 37 -6.48 23.25 18.77
C ALA A 37 -5.26 22.47 18.25
N LYS A 38 -4.90 21.35 18.92
CA LYS A 38 -3.83 20.45 18.45
C LYS A 38 -4.17 19.81 17.11
N TYR A 39 -5.41 19.33 16.96
CA TYR A 39 -5.89 18.73 15.71
C TYR A 39 -5.84 19.72 14.55
N GLU A 40 -6.36 20.93 14.74
CA GLU A 40 -6.34 21.97 13.70
C GLU A 40 -4.90 22.39 13.34
N SER A 41 -4.00 22.46 14.33
CA SER A 41 -2.58 22.70 14.08
C SER A 41 -1.94 21.59 13.26
N LEU A 42 -2.25 20.33 13.57
CA LEU A 42 -1.74 19.17 12.85
C LEU A 42 -2.26 19.14 11.40
N GLN A 43 -3.56 19.36 11.21
CA GLN A 43 -4.19 19.42 9.89
C GLN A 43 -3.62 20.56 9.04
N ARG A 44 -3.33 21.71 9.65
CA ARG A 44 -2.64 22.82 8.96
C ARG A 44 -1.23 22.42 8.53
N SER A 45 -0.47 21.78 9.42
CA SER A 45 0.87 21.27 9.09
C SER A 45 0.84 20.25 7.95
N GLN A 46 -0.15 19.34 7.94
CA GLN A 46 -0.35 18.38 6.85
C GLN A 46 -0.59 19.08 5.52
N ARG A 47 -1.47 20.09 5.48
CA ARG A 47 -1.73 20.88 4.26
C ARG A 47 -0.45 21.52 3.74
N HIS A 48 0.35 22.14 4.62
CA HIS A 48 1.65 22.69 4.22
C HIS A 48 2.58 21.62 3.63
N LEU A 49 2.68 20.44 4.26
CA LEU A 49 3.48 19.32 3.73
C LEU A 49 2.99 18.80 2.38
N LEU A 50 1.69 18.95 2.09
CA LEU A 50 1.09 18.63 0.79
C LEU A 50 1.23 19.77 -0.23
N GLY A 51 1.82 20.90 0.15
CA GLY A 51 1.98 22.08 -0.70
C GLY A 51 0.74 22.97 -0.77
N GLU A 52 -0.22 22.77 0.14
CA GLU A 52 -1.45 23.56 0.25
C GLU A 52 -1.29 24.67 1.30
N ASP A 53 -2.10 25.74 1.15
CA ASP A 53 -2.17 26.86 2.10
C ASP A 53 -0.82 27.48 2.50
N LEU A 54 0.08 27.62 1.52
CA LEU A 54 1.44 28.13 1.76
C LEU A 54 1.52 29.65 1.94
N GLY A 55 0.48 30.40 1.56
CA GLY A 55 0.46 31.87 1.59
C GLY A 55 0.82 32.52 2.93
N PRO A 56 0.44 31.95 4.10
CA PRO A 56 0.81 32.50 5.40
C PRO A 56 2.26 32.21 5.84
N LEU A 57 3.01 31.34 5.15
CA LEU A 57 4.39 31.03 5.53
C LEU A 57 5.37 32.11 5.04
N SER A 58 6.34 32.43 5.87
CA SER A 58 7.49 33.24 5.47
C SER A 58 8.45 32.45 4.57
N VAL A 59 9.31 33.17 3.84
CA VAL A 59 10.35 32.56 2.97
C VAL A 59 11.23 31.58 3.75
N LYS A 60 11.59 31.91 4.99
CA LYS A 60 12.42 31.04 5.84
C LYS A 60 11.70 29.74 6.22
N GLU A 61 10.40 29.82 6.50
CA GLU A 61 9.60 28.64 6.84
C GLU A 61 9.37 27.75 5.60
N LEU A 62 9.14 28.36 4.44
CA LEU A 62 9.08 27.66 3.14
C LEU A 62 10.38 26.91 2.83
N GLN A 63 11.54 27.56 2.99
CA GLN A 63 12.84 26.90 2.80
C GLN A 63 13.06 25.73 3.77
N ASN A 64 12.61 25.87 5.02
CA ASN A 64 12.71 24.79 5.99
C ASN A 64 11.79 23.61 5.62
N LEU A 65 10.57 23.91 5.15
CA LEU A 65 9.61 22.93 4.68
C LEU A 65 10.16 22.16 3.45
N GLU A 66 10.71 22.88 2.48
CA GLU A 66 11.37 22.30 1.30
C GLU A 66 12.49 21.34 1.71
N LYS A 67 13.42 21.80 2.56
CA LYS A 67 14.52 20.97 3.07
C LYS A 67 14.01 19.72 3.79
N GLN A 68 12.93 19.83 4.56
CA GLN A 68 12.31 18.70 5.25
C GLN A 68 11.75 17.67 4.25
N LEU A 69 11.02 18.14 3.22
CA LEU A 69 10.45 17.29 2.18
C LEU A 69 11.53 16.62 1.33
N GLU A 70 12.58 17.35 0.95
CA GLU A 70 13.74 16.81 0.23
C GLU A 70 14.44 15.71 1.03
N GLY A 71 14.68 15.95 2.32
CA GLY A 71 15.28 14.97 3.22
C GLY A 71 14.44 13.69 3.34
N ALA A 72 13.13 13.84 3.55
CA ALA A 72 12.21 12.71 3.63
C ALA A 72 12.13 11.94 2.29
N LEU A 73 12.09 12.64 1.16
CA LEU A 73 12.08 12.04 -0.17
C LEU A 73 13.37 11.27 -0.46
N ALA A 74 14.53 11.83 -0.10
CA ALA A 74 15.81 11.16 -0.24
C ALA A 74 15.86 9.87 0.59
N GLN A 75 15.40 9.91 1.85
CA GLN A 75 15.31 8.72 2.70
C GLN A 75 14.36 7.66 2.14
N ALA A 76 13.19 8.07 1.65
CA ALA A 76 12.21 7.16 1.04
C ALA A 76 12.79 6.47 -0.20
N ARG A 77 13.46 7.23 -1.09
CA ARG A 77 14.14 6.69 -2.27
C ARG A 77 15.26 5.73 -1.88
N GLN A 78 16.11 6.12 -0.92
CA GLN A 78 17.19 5.27 -0.43
C GLN A 78 16.65 3.95 0.11
N ARG A 79 15.59 3.99 0.92
CA ARG A 79 14.96 2.78 1.47
C ARG A 79 14.35 1.91 0.39
N LYS A 80 13.69 2.51 -0.61
CA LYS A 80 13.15 1.77 -1.77
C LYS A 80 14.27 1.03 -2.52
N THR A 81 15.36 1.72 -2.82
CA THR A 81 16.51 1.11 -3.51
C THR A 81 17.12 -0.01 -2.67
N GLN A 82 17.30 0.21 -1.37
CA GLN A 82 17.82 -0.81 -0.46
C GLN A 82 16.98 -2.09 -0.47
N ILE A 83 15.66 -1.97 -0.32
CA ILE A 83 14.74 -3.12 -0.36
C ILE A 83 14.84 -3.85 -1.70
N MET A 84 14.92 -3.11 -2.81
CA MET A 84 15.00 -3.72 -4.15
C MET A 84 16.31 -4.48 -4.37
N MET A 85 17.43 -3.96 -3.83
CA MET A 85 18.72 -4.66 -3.85
C MET A 85 18.68 -5.93 -3.01
N GLU A 86 18.13 -5.87 -1.80
CA GLU A 86 17.96 -7.03 -0.91
C GLU A 86 17.11 -8.13 -1.58
N GLN A 87 16.01 -7.76 -2.24
CA GLN A 87 15.17 -8.69 -2.99
C GLN A 87 15.91 -9.32 -4.17
N MET A 88 16.70 -8.54 -4.89
CA MET A 88 17.50 -9.02 -6.02
C MET A 88 18.57 -10.02 -5.56
N GLU A 89 19.24 -9.74 -4.43
CA GLU A 89 20.23 -10.65 -3.85
C GLU A 89 19.60 -11.96 -3.36
N GLU A 90 18.43 -11.87 -2.71
CA GLU A 90 17.66 -13.02 -2.27
C GLU A 90 17.29 -13.93 -3.45
N LEU A 91 16.76 -13.35 -4.52
CA LEU A 91 16.39 -14.10 -5.73
C LEU A 91 17.61 -14.76 -6.39
N ARG A 92 18.73 -14.05 -6.51
CA ARG A 92 19.98 -14.62 -7.03
C ARG A 92 20.50 -15.77 -6.17
N ARG A 93 20.32 -15.70 -4.84
CA ARG A 93 20.70 -16.80 -3.94
C ARG A 93 19.82 -18.02 -4.17
N LYS A 94 18.51 -17.83 -4.32
CA LYS A 94 17.56 -18.90 -4.65
C LYS A 94 17.83 -19.53 -6.00
N GLU A 95 18.12 -18.72 -7.02
CA GLU A 95 18.48 -19.19 -8.36
C GLU A 95 19.70 -20.11 -8.31
N ARG A 96 20.80 -19.69 -7.66
CA ARG A 96 21.98 -20.52 -7.50
C ARG A 96 21.67 -21.82 -6.75
N HIS A 97 20.95 -21.73 -5.64
CA HIS A 97 20.61 -22.91 -4.84
C HIS A 97 19.77 -23.93 -5.62
N LEU A 98 18.76 -23.47 -6.36
CA LEU A 98 17.96 -24.32 -7.23
C LEU A 98 18.77 -24.88 -8.39
N GLY A 99 19.68 -24.08 -8.97
CA GLY A 99 20.63 -24.53 -9.99
C GLY A 99 21.53 -25.67 -9.49
N ASP A 100 22.05 -25.55 -8.27
CA ASP A 100 22.88 -26.59 -7.63
C ASP A 100 22.09 -27.88 -7.38
N ILE A 101 20.85 -27.77 -6.86
CA ILE A 101 19.96 -28.93 -6.67
C ILE A 101 19.64 -29.59 -8.00
N ASN A 102 19.28 -28.80 -9.03
CA ASN A 102 18.94 -29.33 -10.34
C ASN A 102 20.13 -30.06 -10.98
N LYS A 103 21.34 -29.48 -10.89
CA LYS A 103 22.57 -30.14 -11.33
C LYS A 103 22.81 -31.46 -10.60
N GLN A 104 22.60 -31.51 -9.28
CA GLN A 104 22.73 -32.76 -8.52
C GLN A 104 21.70 -33.81 -8.95
N LEU A 105 20.45 -33.42 -9.17
CA LEU A 105 19.39 -34.32 -9.64
C LEU A 105 19.70 -34.86 -11.04
N LYS A 106 20.16 -34.02 -11.96
CA LYS A 106 20.58 -34.44 -13.29
C LYS A 106 21.72 -35.46 -13.24
N ASN A 107 22.74 -35.19 -12.42
CA ASN A 107 23.86 -36.13 -12.25
C ASN A 107 23.40 -37.48 -11.65
N LYS A 108 22.48 -37.46 -10.67
CA LYS A 108 21.91 -38.69 -10.10
C LYS A 108 21.11 -39.47 -11.14
N LEU A 109 20.31 -38.80 -11.96
CA LEU A 109 19.53 -39.43 -13.02
C LEU A 109 20.44 -40.08 -14.09
N GLU A 110 21.53 -39.41 -14.45
CA GLU A 110 22.53 -39.96 -15.37
C GLU A 110 23.26 -41.18 -14.77
N ALA A 111 23.50 -41.17 -13.45
CA ALA A 111 24.18 -42.26 -12.73
C ALA A 111 23.28 -43.47 -12.40
N GLU A 112 22.00 -43.26 -12.06
CA GLU A 112 21.07 -44.31 -11.61
C GLU A 112 20.38 -45.07 -12.76
N GLY A 113 20.65 -44.70 -14.01
CA GLY A 113 20.40 -45.56 -15.16
C GLY A 113 19.61 -44.89 -16.28
N GLN A 114 20.32 -44.59 -17.38
CA GLN A 114 19.77 -44.13 -18.65
C GLN A 114 18.63 -45.02 -19.21
N GLY A 115 18.53 -46.28 -18.78
CA GLY A 115 17.52 -47.23 -19.25
C GLY A 115 16.09 -46.97 -18.76
N SER A 116 15.91 -46.59 -17.49
CA SER A 116 14.57 -46.37 -16.92
C SER A 116 13.98 -45.02 -17.35
N PHE A 117 14.82 -43.98 -17.42
CA PHE A 117 14.40 -42.64 -17.83
C PHE A 117 14.13 -42.53 -19.34
N ARG A 118 14.93 -43.18 -20.22
CA ARG A 118 14.62 -43.25 -21.67
C ARG A 118 13.29 -43.91 -21.96
N ALA A 119 12.93 -44.95 -21.20
CA ALA A 119 11.66 -45.65 -21.38
C ALA A 119 10.46 -44.76 -21.00
N ILE A 120 10.59 -43.94 -19.95
CA ILE A 120 9.55 -42.99 -19.53
C ILE A 120 9.46 -41.80 -20.51
N GLN A 121 10.60 -41.27 -20.98
CA GLN A 121 10.63 -40.20 -21.99
C GLN A 121 10.00 -40.63 -23.32
N ALA A 122 10.32 -41.84 -23.80
CA ALA A 122 9.71 -42.41 -25.00
C ALA A 122 8.19 -42.65 -24.84
N SER A 123 7.71 -42.88 -23.62
CA SER A 123 6.28 -43.04 -23.31
C SER A 123 5.50 -41.72 -23.43
N TRP A 124 6.09 -40.61 -22.96
CA TRP A 124 5.49 -39.28 -23.11
C TRP A 124 5.48 -38.78 -24.56
N GLU A 125 6.51 -39.12 -25.35
CA GLU A 125 6.56 -38.83 -26.79
C GLU A 125 5.61 -39.75 -27.60
N SER A 126 5.40 -41.00 -27.18
CA SER A 126 4.49 -41.95 -27.86
C SER A 126 3.01 -41.56 -27.74
N THR A 127 2.63 -40.78 -26.73
CA THR A 127 1.24 -40.31 -26.57
C THR A 127 0.84 -39.27 -27.64
N ALA A 128 1.82 -38.69 -28.35
CA ALA A 128 1.56 -37.76 -29.46
C ALA A 128 1.27 -38.47 -30.80
N LEU A 129 1.42 -39.79 -30.91
CA LEU A 129 1.32 -40.53 -32.18
C LEU A 129 -0.04 -41.23 -32.42
N VAL A 130 -1.05 -41.01 -31.58
CA VAL A 130 -2.41 -41.56 -31.77
C VAL A 130 -3.45 -40.47 -31.97
N ALA A 131 -3.22 -39.59 -32.94
CA ALA A 131 -4.30 -38.89 -33.63
C ALA A 131 -3.87 -38.61 -35.07
N SER A 132 -4.43 -39.41 -35.99
CA SER A 132 -4.30 -39.27 -37.44
C SER A 132 -4.57 -37.83 -37.90
N ASN A 133 -3.59 -37.16 -38.50
CA ASN A 133 -3.68 -36.61 -39.86
C ASN A 133 -2.38 -35.91 -40.32
N ASN A 134 -1.99 -36.23 -41.55
CA ASN A 134 -0.96 -35.67 -42.43
C ASN A 134 -0.42 -34.26 -42.10
N PHE A 135 0.85 -34.14 -41.66
CA PHE A 135 1.81 -33.14 -42.18
C PHE A 135 3.25 -33.65 -41.96
N SER A 136 4.08 -33.54 -43.00
CA SER A 136 5.50 -33.91 -42.95
C SER A 136 6.28 -32.89 -42.13
N VAL A 137 6.91 -33.31 -41.03
CA VAL A 137 7.80 -32.46 -40.21
C VAL A 137 9.24 -32.85 -40.50
N HIS A 138 9.97 -31.90 -41.08
CA HIS A 138 11.38 -32.00 -41.46
C HIS A 138 12.28 -32.07 -40.20
N PRO A 139 13.33 -32.90 -40.15
CA PRO A 139 14.26 -32.92 -39.03
C PRO A 139 15.35 -31.86 -39.25
N SER A 140 15.27 -30.73 -38.54
CA SER A 140 16.28 -29.68 -38.63
C SER A 140 16.69 -29.16 -37.25
N GLN A 141 17.78 -29.76 -36.77
CA GLN A 141 18.94 -29.14 -36.11
C GLN A 141 18.78 -28.41 -34.77
N SER A 142 19.68 -28.81 -33.86
CA SER A 142 20.02 -28.15 -32.62
C SER A 142 20.28 -26.66 -32.81
N ASN A 143 19.52 -25.81 -32.11
CA ASN A 143 19.98 -24.48 -31.76
C ASN A 143 19.82 -24.31 -30.26
N SER A 144 20.95 -24.14 -29.59
CA SER A 144 21.04 -23.59 -28.24
C SER A 144 20.39 -22.22 -28.27
N MET A 145 19.14 -22.13 -27.81
CA MET A 145 18.53 -20.84 -27.52
C MET A 145 18.86 -20.51 -26.08
N ASP A 146 19.82 -19.61 -25.90
CA ASP A 146 20.01 -18.88 -24.64
C ASP A 146 18.70 -18.13 -24.37
N CYS A 147 17.91 -18.65 -23.43
CA CYS A 147 16.73 -17.95 -22.93
C CYS A 147 17.21 -16.75 -22.10
N GLU A 148 17.46 -15.61 -22.73
CA GLU A 148 17.52 -14.34 -22.03
C GLU A 148 16.09 -13.99 -21.56
N PRO A 149 15.82 -13.85 -20.25
CA PRO A 149 14.56 -13.29 -19.82
C PRO A 149 14.64 -11.77 -20.01
N THR A 150 14.16 -11.26 -21.15
CA THR A 150 13.92 -9.82 -21.31
C THR A 150 12.80 -9.41 -20.34
N LEU A 151 13.19 -9.03 -19.12
CA LEU A 151 12.32 -8.35 -18.17
C LEU A 151 11.99 -6.96 -18.73
N GLN A 152 10.93 -6.85 -19.52
CA GLN A 152 10.29 -5.57 -19.82
C GLN A 152 9.61 -5.04 -18.55
N ILE A 153 10.38 -4.42 -17.67
CA ILE A 153 9.86 -3.53 -16.64
C ILE A 153 9.84 -2.13 -17.25
N GLY A 154 8.76 -1.83 -17.97
CA GLY A 154 8.52 -0.54 -18.60
C GLY A 154 7.07 -0.13 -18.36
N TYR A 155 6.90 1.07 -17.80
CA TYR A 155 5.64 1.71 -17.46
C TYR A 155 4.58 1.59 -18.54
N HIS A 156 3.38 1.12 -18.17
CA HIS A 156 2.19 1.32 -18.99
C HIS A 156 1.85 2.82 -19.04
N GLN A 157 2.35 3.49 -20.07
CA GLN A 157 1.80 4.74 -20.57
C GLN A 157 0.48 4.40 -21.29
N TYR A 158 -0.65 4.75 -20.69
CA TYR A 158 -1.93 4.88 -21.39
C TYR A 158 -2.54 6.22 -20.94
N VAL A 159 -2.16 7.32 -21.62
CA VAL A 159 -2.90 7.95 -22.73
C VAL A 159 -4.26 8.50 -22.25
N GLN A 160 -4.25 9.81 -22.01
CA GLN A 160 -5.40 10.69 -21.87
C GLN A 160 -6.13 10.77 -23.21
N GLN A 161 -7.39 10.35 -23.25
CA GLN A 161 -8.24 10.55 -24.42
C GLN A 161 -9.00 11.86 -24.25
N GLU A 162 -8.60 12.87 -25.03
CA GLU A 162 -9.35 14.13 -25.16
C GLU A 162 -10.64 13.91 -25.96
N GLY A 163 -11.72 14.54 -25.46
CA GLY A 163 -12.67 15.26 -26.29
C GLY A 163 -13.93 14.52 -26.79
N THR A 164 -15.02 14.62 -26.02
CA THR A 164 -16.37 14.67 -26.60
C THR A 164 -17.27 15.65 -25.83
N THR A 165 -17.31 16.87 -26.35
CA THR A 165 -18.41 17.85 -26.38
C THR A 165 -19.59 17.72 -25.40
N VAL A 166 -19.72 18.73 -24.53
CA VAL A 166 -20.91 19.11 -23.76
C VAL A 166 -22.05 19.57 -24.68
N PRO A 167 -23.33 19.39 -24.29
CA PRO A 167 -24.21 20.54 -24.29
C PRO A 167 -24.87 20.77 -22.92
N ARG A 168 -24.85 22.06 -22.58
CA ARG A 168 -25.41 22.73 -21.42
C ARG A 168 -26.94 22.64 -21.46
N SER A 169 -27.56 22.26 -20.35
CA SER A 169 -28.94 22.67 -20.07
C SER A 169 -29.12 22.99 -18.58
N VAL A 170 -29.75 24.13 -18.35
CA VAL A 170 -30.07 24.79 -17.09
C VAL A 170 -31.36 24.19 -16.53
N GLY A 171 -31.44 23.97 -15.22
CA GLY A 171 -32.74 23.90 -14.52
C GLY A 171 -32.77 23.07 -13.23
N GLY A 172 -32.55 23.74 -12.10
CA GLY A 172 -33.35 23.65 -10.85
C GLY A 172 -33.67 22.31 -10.18
N GLY A 173 -33.26 22.19 -8.91
CA GLY A 173 -34.14 21.71 -7.85
C GLY A 173 -33.73 20.45 -7.08
N GLY A 174 -33.29 20.65 -5.83
CA GLY A 174 -33.80 19.91 -4.67
C GLY A 174 -33.26 18.51 -4.34
N GLY A 175 -32.60 18.42 -3.19
CA GLY A 175 -32.92 17.38 -2.20
C GLY A 175 -31.99 16.16 -2.10
N GLY A 176 -31.15 16.20 -1.05
CA GLY A 176 -31.08 15.11 -0.06
C GLY A 176 -30.30 13.84 -0.38
N GLY A 177 -29.29 13.57 0.46
CA GLY A 177 -29.06 12.21 0.97
C GLY A 177 -27.69 11.59 0.68
N GLY A 178 -26.89 11.47 1.74
CA GLY A 178 -26.06 10.29 1.98
C GLY A 178 -24.71 10.21 1.27
N GLU A 179 -23.74 11.01 1.70
CA GLU A 179 -22.33 10.76 1.35
C GLU A 179 -21.75 9.68 2.28
N SER A 180 -21.66 8.47 1.74
CA SER A 180 -20.84 7.38 2.27
C SER A 180 -19.36 7.78 2.22
N ASN A 181 -18.79 8.20 3.34
CA ASN A 181 -17.34 8.33 3.51
C ASN A 181 -16.74 6.97 3.88
N PHE A 182 -16.54 6.11 2.87
CA PHE A 182 -15.73 4.90 3.01
C PHE A 182 -14.25 5.27 2.82
N ILE A 183 -13.52 5.43 3.93
CA ILE A 183 -12.07 5.48 3.94
C ILE A 183 -11.57 4.07 3.65
N GLN A 184 -11.16 3.80 2.41
CA GLN A 184 -10.40 2.61 2.06
C GLN A 184 -8.93 2.82 2.42
N GLY A 185 -8.35 1.85 3.12
CA GLY A 185 -6.94 1.53 2.96
C GLY A 185 -5.99 2.05 4.04
N TRP A 186 -6.12 1.55 5.27
CA TRP A 186 -4.96 1.29 6.13
C TRP A 186 -5.19 -0.04 6.84
N VAL A 187 -4.63 -1.11 6.28
CA VAL A 187 -4.45 -2.40 6.96
C VAL A 187 -2.94 -2.60 7.06
N LEU A 188 -2.46 -2.69 8.30
CA LEU A 188 -1.20 -3.34 8.66
C LEU A 188 -1.47 -4.82 8.86
#